data_AF-A0A4D4KNC4-F1
#
_entry.id   AF-A0A4D4KNC4-F1
#
_cell.length_a   1.000
_cell.length_b   1.000
_cell.length_c   1.000
_cell.angle_alpha   90.00
_cell.angle_beta   90.00
_cell.angle_gamma   90.00
#
_symmetry.space_group_name_H-M   'P 1'
#
loop_
_entity.id
_entity.type
_entity.pdbx_description
1 polymer ?
#
loop_
_entity_poly.entity_id
_entity_poly.type
_entity_poly.pdbx_seq_one_letter_code
_entity_poly.pdbx_strand_id
1 'polypeptide(L)'
;MQLAAIIVSLVLIVVGAALFVRALLQIYNFMRLGQNVPAGTRTDEPAQRTLTVAREFLGHTRMNRWGVVGIAHWFVAVGFFSLLLTIVNAIGQLFQADWILPVIGDWAPYNVFVEFIGTMTVLGILVLIVIR
;
A
#
# COMPACT_ATOMS: atom_id res chain seq x y z
N MET A 1 -6.47 -29.11 6.16
CA MET A 1 -5.53 -27.97 6.02
C MET A 1 -6.21 -26.61 6.17
N GLN A 2 -7.47 -26.42 5.77
CA GLN A 2 -8.15 -25.12 5.85
C GLN A 2 -8.17 -24.48 7.24
N LEU A 3 -8.49 -25.24 8.30
CA LEU A 3 -8.47 -24.73 9.67
C LEU A 3 -7.09 -24.19 10.08
N ALA A 4 -6.01 -24.89 9.72
CA ALA A 4 -4.66 -24.43 9.97
C ALA A 4 -4.35 -23.14 9.21
N ALA A 5 -4.76 -23.03 7.93
CA ALA A 5 -4.59 -21.82 7.14
C ALA A 5 -5.34 -20.62 7.75
N ILE A 6 -6.59 -20.81 8.18
CA ILE A 6 -7.38 -19.78 8.87
C ILE A 6 -6.67 -19.33 10.14
N ILE A 7 -6.31 -20.25 11.03
CA ILE A 7 -5.69 -19.93 12.33
C ILE A 7 -4.38 -19.17 12.12
N VAL A 8 -3.47 -19.70 11.30
CA VAL A 8 -2.16 -19.08 11.06
C VAL A 8 -2.32 -17.69 10.45
N SER A 9 -3.17 -17.56 9.43
CA SER A 9 -3.33 -16.28 8.72
C SER A 9 -3.96 -15.22 9.61
N LEU A 10 -5.03 -15.55 10.35
CA LEU A 10 -5.70 -14.59 11.23
C LEU A 10 -4.81 -14.17 12.41
N VAL A 11 -4.05 -15.11 13.00
CA VAL A 11 -3.10 -14.78 14.06
C VAL A 11 -2.02 -13.82 13.54
N LEU A 12 -1.45 -14.09 12.36
CA LEU A 12 -0.44 -13.21 11.76
C LEU A 12 -1.01 -11.83 11.41
N ILE A 13 -2.23 -11.78 10.88
CA ILE A 13 -2.92 -10.51 10.58
C ILE A 13 -3.12 -9.69 11.86
N VAL A 14 -3.65 -10.31 12.93
CA VAL A 14 -3.90 -9.62 14.21
C VAL A 14 -2.59 -9.12 14.84
N VAL A 15 -1.57 -9.98 14.91
CA VAL A 15 -0.26 -9.60 15.47
C VAL A 15 0.39 -8.49 14.63
N GLY A 16 0.39 -8.63 13.31
CA GLY A 16 0.92 -7.63 12.38
C GLY A 16 0.22 -6.29 12.52
N ALA A 17 -1.12 -6.29 12.56
CA ALA A 17 -1.92 -5.08 12.74
C ALA A 17 -1.64 -4.42 14.11
N ALA A 18 -1.54 -5.20 15.18
CA ALA A 18 -1.23 -4.67 16.51
C ALA A 18 0.16 -4.00 16.56
N LEU A 19 1.17 -4.64 15.98
CA LEU A 19 2.52 -4.06 15.89
C LEU A 19 2.55 -2.82 15.00
N PHE A 20 1.84 -2.84 13.88
CA PHE A 20 1.72 -1.70 12.97
C PHE A 20 1.05 -0.50 13.64
N VAL A 21 -0.10 -0.70 14.31
CA VAL A 21 -0.79 0.36 15.07
C VAL A 21 0.11 0.90 16.18
N ARG A 22 0.81 0.04 16.92
CA ARG A 22 1.76 0.47 17.94
C ARG A 22 2.86 1.37 17.35
N ALA A 23 3.42 1.01 16.21
CA ALA A 23 4.43 1.82 15.54
C ALA A 23 3.87 3.18 15.06
N LEU A 24 2.66 3.20 14.50
CA LEU A 24 1.97 4.43 14.12
C LEU A 24 1.76 5.36 15.31
N LEU A 25 1.28 4.83 16.44
CA LEU A 25 1.09 5.61 17.66
C LEU A 25 2.41 6.16 18.19
N GLN A 26 3.50 5.39 18.13
CA GLN A 26 4.83 5.85 18.52
C GLN A 26 5.31 7.02 17.65
N ILE A 27 5.17 6.91 16.32
CA ILE A 27 5.52 7.98 15.39
C ILE A 27 4.65 9.22 15.65
N TYR A 28 3.34 9.04 15.79
CA TYR A 28 2.42 10.15 16.08
C TYR A 28 2.77 10.87 17.38
N ASN A 29 3.02 10.13 18.45
CA ASN A 29 3.42 10.70 19.74
C ASN A 29 4.75 11.44 19.63
N PHE A 30 5.73 10.89 18.91
CA PHE A 30 7.00 11.55 18.67
C PHE A 30 6.83 12.86 17.89
N MET A 31 6.03 12.86 16.81
CA MET A 31 5.75 14.05 16.01
C MET A 31 5.05 15.16 16.83
N ARG A 32 4.22 14.79 17.81
CA ARG A 32 3.55 15.74 18.71
C ARG A 32 4.47 16.41 19.72
N LEU A 33 5.68 15.90 19.94
CA LEU A 33 6.67 16.54 20.81
C LEU A 33 7.33 17.77 20.16
N GLY A 34 7.11 17.99 18.86
CA GLY A 34 7.62 19.16 18.16
C GLY A 34 7.11 20.48 18.76
N GLN A 35 7.93 21.54 18.65
CA GLN A 35 7.52 22.88 19.11
C GLN A 35 6.27 23.36 18.39
N ASN A 36 5.43 24.12 19.10
CA ASN A 36 4.31 24.81 18.50
C ASN A 36 4.82 25.78 17.44
N VAL A 37 4.34 25.62 16.22
CA VAL A 37 4.58 26.56 15.12
C VAL A 37 3.55 27.68 15.19
N PRO A 38 3.87 28.90 14.69
CA PRO A 38 2.90 29.99 14.67
C PRO A 38 1.59 29.59 13.99
N ALA A 39 0.47 30.12 14.49
CA ALA A 39 -0.85 29.78 13.95
C ALA A 39 -0.90 30.09 12.44
N GLY A 40 -1.35 29.11 11.65
CA GLY A 40 -1.45 29.24 10.20
C GLY A 40 -0.17 28.94 9.41
N THR A 41 0.99 28.64 10.02
CA THR A 41 2.21 28.32 9.24
C THR A 41 2.35 26.83 8.89
N ARG A 42 1.51 25.97 9.46
CA ARG A 42 1.58 24.51 9.26
C ARG A 42 0.26 23.89 8.82
N THR A 43 -0.84 24.60 8.95
CA THR A 43 -2.20 24.12 8.63
C THR A 43 -2.91 25.03 7.64
N ASP A 44 -2.17 25.94 7.01
CA ASP A 44 -2.62 26.72 5.87
C ASP A 44 -2.87 25.83 4.64
N GLU A 45 -3.78 26.31 3.79
CA GLU A 45 -4.11 25.76 2.47
C GLU A 45 -4.27 24.22 2.43
N PRO A 46 -5.10 23.62 3.29
CA PRO A 46 -5.19 22.15 3.42
C PRO A 46 -5.60 21.46 2.11
N ALA A 47 -6.43 22.12 1.29
CA ALA A 47 -6.86 21.60 -0.01
C ALA A 47 -5.69 21.52 -1.00
N GLN A 48 -4.92 22.61 -1.15
CA GLN A 48 -3.78 22.67 -2.07
C GLN A 48 -2.71 21.66 -1.66
N ARG A 49 -2.42 21.55 -0.36
CA ARG A 49 -1.42 20.61 0.15
C ARG A 49 -1.83 19.16 -0.06
N THR A 50 -3.09 18.82 0.18
CA THR A 50 -3.62 17.48 -0.11
C THR A 50 -3.50 17.16 -1.60
N LEU A 51 -3.84 18.10 -2.47
CA LEU A 51 -3.71 17.91 -3.93
C LEU A 51 -2.25 17.74 -4.35
N THR A 52 -1.33 18.52 -3.80
CA THR A 52 0.11 18.37 -4.05
C THR A 52 0.60 17.01 -3.61
N VAL A 53 0.20 16.53 -2.42
CA VAL A 53 0.55 15.19 -1.94
C VAL A 53 0.01 14.14 -2.90
N ALA A 54 -1.28 14.18 -3.24
CA ALA A 54 -1.88 13.21 -4.17
C ALA A 54 -1.15 13.17 -5.52
N ARG A 55 -0.82 14.33 -6.09
CA ARG A 55 -0.10 14.45 -7.36
C ARG A 55 1.32 13.89 -7.29
N GLU A 56 2.09 14.32 -6.30
CA GLU A 56 3.48 13.90 -6.13
C GLU A 56 3.58 12.42 -5.77
N PHE A 57 2.65 11.94 -4.97
CA PHE A 57 2.61 10.57 -4.48
C PHE A 57 2.14 9.59 -5.57
N LEU A 58 0.99 9.83 -6.22
CA LEU A 58 0.50 8.93 -7.27
C LEU A 58 1.37 9.02 -8.53
N GLY A 59 1.81 10.22 -8.89
CA GLY A 59 2.62 10.44 -10.09
C GLY A 59 4.09 10.10 -9.92
N HIS A 60 4.59 9.95 -8.68
CA HIS A 60 6.02 9.82 -8.37
C HIS A 60 6.89 10.86 -9.10
N THR A 61 6.37 12.07 -9.30
CA THR A 61 6.92 13.06 -10.24
C THR A 61 8.36 13.46 -9.92
N ARG A 62 8.73 13.50 -8.63
CA ARG A 62 10.12 13.73 -8.20
C ARG A 62 11.01 12.50 -8.34
N MET A 63 10.49 11.30 -8.07
CA MET A 63 11.28 10.07 -8.07
C MET A 63 11.53 9.53 -9.48
N ASN A 64 10.60 9.74 -10.42
CA ASN A 64 10.78 9.37 -11.82
C ASN A 64 11.92 10.14 -12.52
N ARG A 65 12.46 11.20 -11.91
CA ARG A 65 13.70 11.86 -12.37
C ARG A 65 14.94 10.98 -12.22
N TRP A 66 14.84 9.89 -11.46
CA TRP A 66 15.92 8.95 -11.17
C TRP A 66 15.95 7.78 -12.18
N GLY A 67 15.30 7.97 -13.33
CA GLY A 67 15.30 7.03 -14.45
C GLY A 67 14.68 5.68 -14.09
N VAL A 68 15.47 4.62 -14.27
CA VAL A 68 15.03 3.23 -14.08
C VAL A 68 14.58 2.96 -12.64
N VAL A 69 15.27 3.52 -11.64
CA VAL A 69 14.91 3.36 -10.22
C VAL A 69 13.52 3.92 -9.94
N GLY A 70 13.21 5.10 -10.50
CA GLY A 70 11.91 5.75 -10.31
C GLY A 70 10.77 4.93 -10.90
N ILE A 71 10.93 4.46 -12.14
CA ILE A 71 9.93 3.64 -12.82
C ILE A 71 9.73 2.31 -12.09
N ALA A 72 10.82 1.62 -11.73
CA ALA A 72 10.75 0.35 -11.02
C ALA A 72 10.04 0.51 -9.67
N HIS A 73 10.36 1.55 -8.90
CA HIS A 73 9.70 1.82 -7.62
C HIS A 73 8.24 2.22 -7.79
N TRP A 74 7.88 2.95 -8.85
CA TRP A 74 6.49 3.33 -9.09
C TRP A 74 5.58 2.09 -9.21
N PHE A 75 6.00 1.07 -9.96
CA PHE A 75 5.24 -0.18 -10.05
C PHE A 75 5.11 -0.87 -8.69
N VAL A 76 6.18 -0.89 -7.90
CA VAL A 76 6.14 -1.44 -6.54
C VAL A 76 5.14 -0.69 -5.66
N ALA A 77 5.17 0.64 -5.70
CA ALA A 77 4.26 1.49 -4.94
C ALA A 77 2.79 1.25 -5.34
N VAL A 78 2.48 1.24 -6.64
CA VAL A 78 1.11 0.95 -7.14
C VAL A 78 0.70 -0.48 -6.76
N GLY A 79 1.62 -1.45 -6.84
CA GLY A 79 1.40 -2.80 -6.36
C GLY A 79 0.98 -2.87 -4.90
N PHE A 80 1.67 -2.13 -4.02
CA PHE A 80 1.29 -2.02 -2.60
C PHE A 80 -0.12 -1.46 -2.39
N PHE A 81 -0.58 -0.53 -3.22
CA PHE A 81 -1.97 -0.05 -3.16
C PHE A 81 -2.97 -1.10 -3.62
N SER A 82 -2.67 -1.78 -4.72
CA SER A 82 -3.51 -2.86 -5.25
C SER A 82 -3.65 -4.02 -4.25
N LEU A 83 -2.64 -4.26 -3.39
CA LEU A 83 -2.68 -5.28 -2.35
C LEU A 83 -3.84 -5.13 -1.37
N LEU A 84 -4.35 -3.92 -1.12
CA LEU A 84 -5.44 -3.73 -0.17
C LEU A 84 -6.67 -4.55 -0.53
N LEU A 85 -7.08 -4.51 -1.81
CA LEU A 85 -8.24 -5.25 -2.30
C LEU A 85 -7.95 -6.74 -2.48
N THR A 86 -6.74 -7.10 -2.93
CA THR A 86 -6.38 -8.52 -3.10
C THR A 86 -6.18 -9.24 -1.76
N ILE A 87 -5.76 -8.54 -0.70
CA ILE A 87 -5.74 -9.07 0.67
C ILE A 87 -7.16 -9.34 1.17
N VAL A 88 -8.09 -8.41 0.94
CA VAL A 88 -9.51 -8.65 1.28
C VAL A 88 -10.02 -9.89 0.54
N ASN A 89 -9.66 -10.04 -0.73
CA ASN A 89 -9.95 -11.25 -1.51
C ASN A 89 -9.36 -12.52 -0.91
N ALA A 90 -8.07 -12.50 -0.58
CA ALA A 90 -7.38 -13.63 0.04
C ALA A 90 -7.97 -14.00 1.41
N ILE A 91 -8.40 -13.02 2.22
CA ILE A 91 -9.06 -13.28 3.50
C ILE A 91 -10.39 -14.02 3.28
N GLY A 92 -11.21 -13.60 2.31
CA GLY A 92 -12.44 -14.32 1.95
C GLY A 92 -12.15 -15.76 1.53
N GLN A 93 -11.08 -15.95 0.76
CA GLN A 93 -10.62 -17.26 0.29
C GLN A 93 -10.17 -18.23 1.40
N LEU A 94 -9.88 -17.73 2.61
CA LEU A 94 -9.64 -18.59 3.78
C LEU A 94 -10.90 -19.38 4.19
N PHE A 95 -12.09 -18.80 3.99
CA PHE A 95 -13.36 -19.39 4.41
C PHE A 95 -14.07 -20.11 3.25
N GLN A 96 -13.97 -19.55 2.05
CA GLN A 96 -14.58 -20.09 0.85
C GLN A 96 -13.60 -19.93 -0.32
N ALA A 97 -13.09 -21.04 -0.87
CA ALA A 97 -11.96 -21.00 -1.81
C ALA A 97 -12.24 -20.21 -3.10
N ASP A 98 -13.49 -20.21 -3.56
CA ASP A 98 -13.97 -19.48 -4.75
C ASP A 98 -14.49 -18.06 -4.41
N TRP A 99 -14.27 -17.57 -3.19
CA TRP A 99 -14.67 -16.23 -2.81
C TRP A 99 -13.94 -15.18 -3.65
N ILE A 100 -14.71 -14.20 -4.10
CA ILE A 100 -14.25 -13.06 -4.85
C ILE A 100 -14.88 -11.78 -4.30
N LEU A 101 -14.25 -10.63 -4.57
CA LEU A 101 -14.83 -9.33 -4.23
C LEU A 101 -16.23 -9.17 -4.85
N PRO A 102 -17.28 -8.85 -4.07
CA PRO A 102 -18.67 -8.94 -4.52
C PRO A 102 -19.05 -7.94 -5.64
N VAL A 103 -18.28 -6.86 -5.83
CA VAL A 103 -18.59 -5.80 -6.80
C VAL A 103 -17.69 -5.87 -8.05
N ILE A 104 -16.43 -6.22 -7.87
CA ILE A 104 -15.40 -6.12 -8.93
C ILE A 104 -14.64 -7.43 -9.18
N GLY A 105 -14.91 -8.48 -8.41
CA GLY A 105 -14.13 -9.73 -8.46
C GLY A 105 -14.22 -10.46 -9.80
N ASP A 106 -15.37 -10.42 -10.47
CA ASP A 106 -15.56 -10.99 -11.81
C ASP A 106 -15.20 -10.02 -12.94
N TRP A 107 -14.87 -8.77 -12.62
CA TRP A 107 -14.69 -7.73 -13.62
C TRP A 107 -13.34 -7.89 -14.33
N ALA A 108 -13.35 -8.41 -15.55
CA ALA A 108 -12.14 -8.72 -16.32
C ALA A 108 -11.09 -7.58 -16.37
N PRO A 109 -11.47 -6.29 -16.59
CA PRO A 109 -10.49 -5.19 -16.53
C PRO A 109 -9.76 -5.07 -15.18
N TYR A 110 -10.45 -5.31 -14.07
CA TYR A 110 -9.82 -5.30 -12.75
C TYR A 110 -8.85 -6.47 -12.58
N ASN A 111 -9.24 -7.68 -13.01
CA ASN A 111 -8.37 -8.85 -12.92
C ASN A 111 -7.11 -8.70 -13.79
N VAL A 112 -7.25 -8.22 -15.03
CA VAL A 112 -6.10 -7.90 -15.90
C VAL A 112 -5.19 -6.85 -15.26
N PHE A 113 -5.77 -5.81 -14.65
CA PHE A 113 -5.00 -4.80 -13.92
C PHE A 113 -4.21 -5.41 -12.76
N VAL A 114 -4.82 -6.28 -11.95
CA VAL A 114 -4.17 -6.95 -10.82
C VAL A 114 -3.03 -7.84 -11.30
N GLU A 115 -3.23 -8.65 -12.34
CA GLU A 115 -2.18 -9.52 -12.90
C GLU A 115 -1.01 -8.71 -13.47
N PHE A 116 -1.31 -7.65 -14.22
CA PHE A 116 -0.31 -6.76 -14.80
C PHE A 116 0.52 -6.07 -13.71
N ILE A 117 -0.14 -5.41 -12.76
CA ILE A 117 0.55 -4.71 -11.67
C ILE A 117 1.30 -5.69 -10.77
N GLY A 118 0.75 -6.87 -10.48
CA GLY A 118 1.42 -7.92 -9.72
C GLY A 118 2.72 -8.35 -10.40
N THR A 119 2.68 -8.60 -11.71
CA THR A 119 3.86 -8.97 -12.50
C THR A 119 4.89 -7.84 -12.52
N MET A 120 4.46 -6.60 -12.80
CA MET A 120 5.37 -5.45 -12.84
C MET A 120 5.97 -5.13 -11.47
N THR A 121 5.24 -5.39 -10.38
CA THR A 121 5.77 -5.26 -9.01
C THR A 121 6.93 -6.21 -8.78
N VAL A 122 6.78 -7.49 -9.16
CA VAL A 122 7.86 -8.48 -9.04
C VAL A 122 9.07 -8.07 -9.88
N LEU A 123 8.86 -7.70 -11.14
CA LEU A 123 9.95 -7.23 -12.00
C LEU A 123 10.63 -5.97 -11.44
N GLY A 124 9.85 -5.01 -10.94
CA GLY A 124 10.35 -3.79 -10.29
C GLY A 124 11.22 -4.11 -9.07
N ILE A 125 10.78 -5.02 -8.21
CA ILE A 125 11.58 -5.50 -7.07
C ILE A 125 12.89 -6.13 -7.55
N LEU A 126 12.85 -7.02 -8.54
CA LEU A 126 14.05 -7.66 -9.07
C LEU A 126 15.05 -6.65 -9.64
N VAL A 127 14.57 -5.67 -10.41
CA VAL A 127 15.40 -4.57 -10.92
C VAL A 127 16.04 -3.80 -9.77
N LEU A 128 15.25 -3.39 -8.77
CA LEU A 128 15.74 -2.66 -7.60
C LEU A 128 16.74 -3.47 -6.77
N ILE A 129 16.58 -4.79 -6.66
CA ILE A 129 17.56 -5.67 -6.00
C ILE A 129 18.88 -5.70 -6.77
N VAL A 130 18.84 -5.81 -8.10
CA VAL A 130 20.04 -5.93 -8.95
C VAL A 130 20.86 -4.65 -8.97
N ILE A 131 20.20 -3.48 -8.93
CA ILE A 131 20.86 -2.17 -9.02
C ILE A 131 21.18 -1.53 -7.66
N ARG A 132 20.86 -2.21 -6.56
CA ARG A 132 21.03 -1.73 -5.18
C ARG A 132 22.48 -1.69 -4.71
#